data_AF-W1VFY1-F1
#
_entry.id   AF-W1VFY1-F1
#
_cell.length_a   1.000
_cell.length_b   1.000
_cell.length_c   1.000
_cell.angle_alpha   90.00
_cell.angle_beta   90.00
_cell.angle_gamma   90.00
#
_symmetry.space_group_name_H-M   'P 1'
#
loop_
_entity.id
_entity.type
_entity.pdbx_description
1 polymer ?
#
loop_
_entity_poly.entity_id
_entity_poly.type
_entity_poly.pdbx_seq_one_letter_code
_entity_poly.pdbx_strand_id
1 'polypeptide(L)'
;VVHQADAATHLARESAWLPEGTWFDLPTGRRYEAGAGGTMTSLSRTLDQIPVLARAGSLVTVAEDLSEPAGQNPRHLGVIVVPGADGEFVLEEDDASAEPGQDGVVRTRFALTWDEEAATARLEVTQEGADSVAPAERELTLHLLSVGGQVSASVAGRPVEVTEREADGFTLAGGLDVHVGTVRPGEGVVVELAGVRTEPASLAGEVFAILEPAELEYQVKDRAWQIVTSGARGGALLSGLRAVGLPEEILTAVAEVA
;
A
#
# COMPACT_ATOMS: atom_id res chain seq x y z
N VAL A 1 -14.64 -1.08 10.74
CA VAL A 1 -14.49 -0.71 12.16
C VAL A 1 -15.87 -0.83 12.81
N VAL A 2 -15.99 -1.60 13.90
CA VAL A 2 -17.27 -1.85 14.60
C VAL A 2 -17.40 -1.06 15.91
N HIS A 3 -16.30 -0.46 16.37
CA HIS A 3 -16.31 0.43 17.54
C HIS A 3 -16.77 1.85 17.18
N GLN A 4 -17.47 2.49 18.10
CA GLN A 4 -17.88 3.88 17.96
C GLN A 4 -16.64 4.78 17.89
N ALA A 5 -16.63 5.74 16.97
CA ALA A 5 -15.61 6.77 16.92
C ALA A 5 -15.70 7.67 18.15
N ASP A 6 -14.54 8.04 18.68
CA ASP A 6 -14.47 9.03 19.74
C ASP A 6 -14.90 10.41 19.20
N ALA A 7 -15.71 11.12 19.98
CA ALA A 7 -16.33 12.37 19.53
C ALA A 7 -15.34 13.53 19.37
N ALA A 8 -14.23 13.52 20.11
CA ALA A 8 -13.22 14.57 20.03
C ALA A 8 -12.21 14.30 18.91
N THR A 9 -11.88 13.04 18.65
CA THR A 9 -10.85 12.67 17.66
C THR A 9 -11.42 12.27 16.30
N HIS A 10 -12.71 11.91 16.25
CA HIS A 10 -13.37 11.28 15.10
C HIS A 10 -12.73 9.95 14.65
N LEU A 11 -11.87 9.39 15.50
CA LEU A 11 -11.20 8.12 15.26
C LEU A 11 -11.90 6.99 16.01
N ALA A 12 -12.08 5.89 15.32
CA ALA A 12 -12.45 4.61 15.90
C ALA A 12 -11.22 3.70 15.91
N ARG A 13 -11.15 2.83 16.91
CA ARG A 13 -9.97 2.01 17.21
C ARG A 13 -10.31 0.53 17.04
N GLU A 14 -9.43 -0.20 16.39
CA GLU A 14 -9.45 -1.65 16.31
C GLU A 14 -8.11 -2.22 16.79
N SER A 15 -8.13 -3.42 17.38
CA SER A 15 -6.90 -4.14 17.74
C SER A 15 -6.71 -5.32 16.79
N ALA A 16 -5.53 -5.40 16.17
CA ALA A 16 -5.19 -6.46 15.23
C ALA A 16 -3.92 -7.18 15.69
N TRP A 17 -3.91 -8.51 15.55
CA TRP A 17 -2.69 -9.29 15.71
C TRP A 17 -1.93 -9.33 14.38
N LEU A 18 -0.70 -8.85 14.38
CA LEU A 18 0.21 -8.95 13.24
C LEU A 18 1.18 -10.11 13.46
N PRO A 19 1.17 -11.15 12.62
CA PRO A 19 2.22 -12.15 12.59
C PRO A 19 3.59 -11.53 12.30
N GLU A 20 4.65 -12.25 12.65
CA GLU A 20 6.04 -11.82 12.39
C GLU A 20 6.26 -11.38 10.93
N GLY A 21 6.88 -10.21 10.77
CA GLY A 21 7.25 -9.62 9.49
C GLY A 21 6.90 -8.13 9.40
N THR A 22 7.18 -7.57 8.22
CA THR A 22 6.83 -6.20 7.87
C THR A 22 5.47 -6.17 7.19
N TRP A 23 4.61 -5.25 7.63
CA TRP A 23 3.25 -5.07 7.13
C TRP A 23 3.05 -3.61 6.71
N PHE A 24 2.18 -3.41 5.73
CA PHE A 24 1.74 -2.10 5.28
C PHE A 24 0.22 -2.03 5.34
N ASP A 25 -0.31 -0.90 5.81
CA ASP A 25 -1.73 -0.59 5.67
C ASP A 25 -1.98 0.09 4.33
N LEU A 26 -2.72 -0.54 3.43
CA LEU A 26 -2.89 -0.06 2.06
C LEU A 26 -3.47 1.37 2.00
N PRO A 27 -4.54 1.73 2.75
CA PRO A 27 -5.12 3.06 2.66
C PRO A 27 -4.25 4.19 3.22
N THR A 28 -3.43 3.91 4.25
CA THR A 28 -2.62 4.95 4.92
C THR A 28 -1.14 4.92 4.54
N GLY A 29 -0.65 3.79 3.99
CA GLY A 29 0.74 3.60 3.61
C GLY A 29 1.66 3.36 4.80
N ARG A 30 1.10 3.29 6.02
CA ARG A 30 1.83 3.06 7.27
C ARG A 30 2.52 1.71 7.23
N ARG A 31 3.77 1.69 7.69
CA ARG A 31 4.58 0.50 7.85
C ARG A 31 4.57 0.05 9.31
N TYR A 32 4.35 -1.23 9.54
CA TYR A 32 4.39 -1.87 10.86
C TYR A 32 5.41 -2.99 10.85
N GLU A 33 6.21 -3.06 11.90
CA GLU A 33 7.14 -4.16 12.14
C GLU A 33 6.62 -5.04 13.28
N ALA A 34 6.33 -6.29 12.97
CA ALA A 34 5.96 -7.29 13.96
C ALA A 34 7.15 -8.22 14.19
N GLY A 35 7.71 -8.19 15.40
CA GLY A 35 8.86 -9.02 15.75
C GLY A 35 8.53 -10.51 15.87
N ALA A 36 9.54 -11.28 16.28
CA ALA A 36 9.40 -12.71 16.52
C ALA A 36 8.24 -13.02 17.48
N GLY A 37 7.34 -13.90 17.05
CA GLY A 37 6.14 -14.23 17.81
C GLY A 37 4.98 -13.24 17.65
N GLY A 38 5.05 -12.29 16.71
CA GLY A 38 3.96 -11.37 16.35
C GLY A 38 3.75 -10.21 17.33
N THR A 39 2.84 -9.29 17.01
CA THR A 39 2.55 -8.10 17.83
C THR A 39 1.08 -7.71 17.72
N MET A 40 0.45 -7.44 18.87
CA MET A 40 -0.85 -6.77 18.89
C MET A 40 -0.65 -5.28 18.59
N THR A 41 -1.30 -4.80 17.53
CA THR A 41 -1.24 -3.41 17.08
C THR A 41 -2.61 -2.76 17.21
N SER A 42 -2.63 -1.53 17.72
CA SER A 42 -3.83 -0.67 17.72
C SER A 42 -3.86 0.12 16.43
N LEU A 43 -4.98 0.06 15.72
CA LEU A 43 -5.20 0.74 14.44
C LEU A 43 -6.33 1.74 14.61
N SER A 44 -6.04 3.02 14.41
CA SER A 44 -6.97 4.13 14.50
C SER A 44 -7.35 4.62 13.11
N ARG A 45 -8.64 4.60 12.80
CA ARG A 45 -9.19 4.99 11.49
C ARG A 45 -10.40 5.90 11.70
N THR A 46 -10.68 6.78 10.74
CA THR A 46 -11.97 7.46 10.65
C THR A 46 -13.09 6.47 10.30
N LEU A 47 -14.35 6.86 10.46
CA LEU A 47 -15.49 5.95 10.25
C LEU A 47 -15.67 5.46 8.81
N ASP A 48 -15.17 6.23 7.84
CA ASP A 48 -15.15 5.87 6.42
C ASP A 48 -13.99 4.93 6.07
N GLN A 49 -13.01 4.75 6.95
CA GLN A 49 -11.86 3.89 6.68
C GLN A 49 -11.92 2.57 7.46
N ILE A 50 -11.34 1.53 6.86
CA ILE A 50 -11.02 0.27 7.54
C ILE A 50 -9.54 -0.04 7.36
N PRO A 51 -8.85 -0.63 8.37
CA PRO A 51 -7.49 -1.08 8.17
C PRO A 51 -7.45 -2.24 7.18
N VAL A 52 -6.58 -2.17 6.18
CA VAL A 52 -6.35 -3.24 5.20
C VAL A 52 -4.86 -3.51 5.14
N LEU A 53 -4.43 -4.58 5.79
CA LEU A 53 -3.01 -4.86 5.98
C LEU A 53 -2.53 -5.89 4.97
N ALA A 54 -1.42 -5.57 4.30
CA ALA A 54 -0.71 -6.46 3.39
C ALA A 54 0.73 -6.64 3.86
N ARG A 55 1.29 -7.83 3.67
CA ARG A 55 2.67 -8.12 4.05
C ARG A 55 3.62 -7.49 3.02
N ALA A 56 4.81 -7.09 3.43
CA ALA A 56 5.87 -6.73 2.49
C ALA A 56 6.04 -7.83 1.44
N GLY A 57 6.18 -7.44 0.16
CA GLY A 57 6.23 -8.33 -0.99
C GLY A 57 4.86 -8.79 -1.51
N SER A 58 3.74 -8.45 -0.86
CA SER A 58 2.42 -8.73 -1.42
C SER A 58 2.22 -8.02 -2.76
N LEU A 59 1.66 -8.76 -3.72
CA LEU A 59 1.20 -8.25 -5.01
C LEU A 59 -0.32 -8.43 -5.06
N VAL A 60 -1.05 -7.38 -5.43
CA VAL A 60 -2.51 -7.43 -5.58
C VAL A 60 -2.87 -6.93 -6.97
N THR A 61 -3.56 -7.76 -7.74
CA THR A 61 -4.05 -7.39 -9.07
C THR A 61 -5.42 -6.72 -8.96
N VAL A 62 -5.63 -5.67 -9.74
CA VAL A 62 -6.89 -4.93 -9.85
C VAL A 62 -7.20 -4.66 -11.32
N ALA A 63 -8.47 -4.52 -11.66
CA ALA A 63 -8.88 -4.02 -12.97
C ALA A 63 -8.92 -2.48 -12.90
N GLU A 64 -8.22 -1.81 -13.82
CA GLU A 64 -8.11 -0.34 -13.83
C GLU A 64 -9.32 0.33 -14.50
N ASP A 65 -9.80 -0.26 -15.59
CA ASP A 65 -10.89 0.31 -16.37
C ASP A 65 -12.25 -0.29 -15.96
N LEU A 66 -12.97 0.44 -15.11
CA LEU A 66 -14.32 0.08 -14.67
C LEU A 66 -15.38 0.15 -15.78
N SER A 67 -15.04 0.69 -16.96
CA SER A 67 -15.92 0.64 -18.13
C SER A 67 -15.84 -0.70 -18.87
N GLU A 68 -14.84 -1.53 -18.58
CA GLU A 68 -14.74 -2.87 -19.13
C GLU A 68 -15.89 -3.77 -18.64
N PRO A 69 -16.38 -4.70 -19.48
CA PRO A 69 -17.45 -5.61 -19.08
C PRO A 69 -17.00 -6.51 -17.92
N ALA A 70 -17.71 -6.45 -16.78
CA ALA A 70 -17.39 -7.25 -15.59
C ALA A 70 -17.41 -8.78 -15.79
N GLY A 71 -17.99 -9.28 -16.89
CA GLY A 71 -17.97 -10.70 -17.27
C GLY A 71 -16.81 -11.09 -18.18
N GLN A 72 -15.83 -10.20 -18.39
CA GLN A 72 -14.64 -10.43 -19.21
C GLN A 72 -13.39 -10.23 -18.37
N ASN A 73 -12.34 -10.96 -18.72
CA ASN A 73 -11.02 -10.78 -18.14
C ASN A 73 -10.46 -9.40 -18.57
N PRO A 74 -9.92 -8.61 -17.62
CA PRO A 74 -9.59 -7.19 -17.85
C PRO A 74 -8.41 -7.02 -18.81
N ARG A 75 -8.52 -6.06 -19.74
CA ARG A 75 -7.45 -5.66 -20.63
C ARG A 75 -6.46 -4.72 -19.96
N HIS A 76 -6.93 -3.88 -19.04
CA HIS A 76 -6.06 -3.02 -18.22
C HIS A 76 -5.95 -3.56 -16.80
N LEU A 77 -4.75 -4.05 -16.45
CA LEU A 77 -4.41 -4.52 -15.12
C LEU A 77 -3.57 -3.49 -14.35
N GLY A 78 -3.98 -3.23 -13.13
CA GLY A 78 -3.16 -2.60 -12.10
C GLY A 78 -2.56 -3.68 -11.21
N VAL A 79 -1.30 -3.49 -10.80
CA VAL A 79 -0.64 -4.35 -9.82
C VAL A 79 -0.15 -3.48 -8.68
N ILE A 80 -0.84 -3.56 -7.54
CA ILE A 80 -0.39 -2.94 -6.31
C ILE A 80 0.79 -3.75 -5.78
N VAL A 81 1.94 -3.09 -5.66
CA VAL A 81 3.19 -3.66 -5.16
C VAL A 81 3.44 -3.13 -3.76
N VAL A 82 3.39 -4.04 -2.78
CA VAL A 82 3.73 -3.72 -1.39
C VAL A 82 5.24 -3.88 -1.20
N PRO A 83 5.98 -2.81 -0.90
CA PRO A 83 7.45 -2.81 -0.98
C PRO A 83 8.10 -3.61 0.16
N GLY A 84 9.42 -3.77 0.06
CA GLY A 84 10.27 -4.19 1.18
C GLY A 84 10.61 -5.68 1.24
N ALA A 85 10.05 -6.51 0.37
CA ALA A 85 10.43 -7.93 0.27
C ALA A 85 10.10 -8.51 -1.11
N ASP A 86 10.72 -9.64 -1.42
CA ASP A 86 10.35 -10.48 -2.55
C ASP A 86 8.91 -10.99 -2.39
N GLY A 87 8.26 -11.28 -3.51
CA GLY A 87 6.91 -11.81 -3.48
C GLY A 87 6.44 -12.40 -4.79
N GLU A 88 5.28 -13.03 -4.71
CA GLU A 88 4.69 -13.73 -5.84
C GLU A 88 3.17 -13.69 -5.75
N PHE A 89 2.52 -13.52 -6.89
CA PHE A 89 1.08 -13.66 -7.04
C PHE A 89 0.76 -14.36 -8.36
N VAL A 90 -0.26 -15.22 -8.35
CA VAL A 90 -0.76 -15.89 -9.56
C VAL A 90 -2.20 -15.48 -9.76
N LEU A 91 -2.45 -14.75 -10.85
CA LEU A 91 -3.80 -14.46 -11.34
C LEU A 91 -4.27 -15.66 -12.14
N GLU A 92 -5.28 -16.37 -11.63
CA GLU A 92 -5.98 -17.41 -12.39
C GLU A 92 -7.25 -16.81 -13.00
N GLU A 93 -7.41 -16.97 -14.31
CA GLU A 93 -8.57 -16.52 -15.07
C GLU A 93 -9.14 -17.68 -15.88
N ASP A 94 -10.46 -17.71 -16.05
CA ASP A 94 -11.16 -18.76 -16.78
C ASP A 94 -12.18 -18.20 -17.78
N ASP A 95 -12.84 -19.09 -18.51
CA ASP A 95 -13.86 -18.76 -19.51
C ASP A 95 -15.27 -18.54 -18.93
N ALA A 96 -15.39 -18.45 -17.60
CA ALA A 96 -16.62 -18.35 -16.83
C ALA A 96 -17.62 -19.52 -17.03
N SER A 97 -17.18 -20.65 -17.58
CA SER A 97 -18.01 -21.86 -17.64
C SER A 97 -18.12 -22.52 -16.26
N ALA A 98 -19.13 -23.37 -16.07
CA ALA A 98 -19.33 -24.06 -14.78
C ALA A 98 -18.19 -25.04 -14.45
N GLU A 99 -17.50 -25.55 -15.48
CA GLU A 99 -16.43 -26.53 -15.38
C GLU A 99 -15.38 -26.25 -16.48
N PRO A 100 -14.53 -25.22 -16.32
CA PRO A 100 -13.58 -24.77 -17.36
C PRO A 100 -12.52 -25.82 -17.74
N GLY A 101 -12.30 -26.83 -16.87
CA GLY A 101 -11.27 -27.84 -17.10
C GLY A 101 -9.86 -27.22 -17.14
N GLN A 102 -8.88 -28.00 -17.62
CA GLN A 102 -7.48 -27.51 -17.70
C GLN A 102 -7.24 -26.60 -18.91
N ASP A 103 -8.00 -26.78 -19.99
CA ASP A 103 -7.87 -26.03 -21.24
C ASP A 103 -8.71 -24.75 -21.26
N GLY A 104 -9.46 -24.46 -20.19
CA GLY A 104 -10.27 -23.24 -20.01
C GLY A 104 -9.73 -22.31 -18.93
N VAL A 105 -8.51 -22.53 -18.45
CA VAL A 105 -7.86 -21.71 -17.41
C VAL A 105 -6.51 -21.20 -17.90
N VAL A 106 -6.22 -19.94 -17.59
CA VAL A 106 -4.94 -19.29 -17.83
C VAL A 106 -4.40 -18.74 -16.51
N ARG A 107 -3.08 -18.84 -16.32
CA ARG A 107 -2.38 -18.38 -15.12
C ARG A 107 -1.36 -17.33 -15.51
N THR A 108 -1.51 -16.13 -14.97
CA THR A 108 -0.50 -15.07 -15.08
C THR A 108 0.23 -14.95 -13.75
N ARG A 109 1.50 -15.35 -13.73
CA ARG A 109 2.38 -15.28 -12.56
C ARG A 109 3.12 -13.94 -12.57
N PHE A 110 3.09 -13.24 -11.44
CA PHE A 110 3.84 -12.05 -11.14
C PHE A 110 4.87 -12.40 -10.06
N ALA A 111 6.16 -12.31 -10.37
CA ALA A 111 7.25 -12.60 -9.45
C ALA A 111 8.09 -11.33 -9.22
N LEU A 112 8.09 -10.84 -7.99
CA LEU A 112 8.82 -9.66 -7.56
C LEU A 112 10.09 -10.06 -6.83
N THR A 113 11.21 -9.47 -7.24
CA THR A 113 12.44 -9.40 -6.44
C THR A 113 12.65 -7.97 -5.98
N TRP A 114 12.94 -7.77 -4.70
CA TRP A 114 13.09 -6.45 -4.08
C TRP A 114 14.40 -6.37 -3.30
N ASP A 115 15.26 -5.42 -3.68
CA ASP A 115 16.49 -5.10 -2.97
C ASP A 115 16.47 -3.63 -2.52
N GLU A 116 16.06 -3.44 -1.27
CA GLU A 116 15.98 -2.13 -0.64
C GLU A 116 17.38 -1.50 -0.48
N GLU A 117 18.43 -2.28 -0.24
CA GLU A 117 19.78 -1.75 -0.05
C GLU A 117 20.33 -1.21 -1.37
N ALA A 118 20.22 -2.01 -2.44
CA ALA A 118 20.60 -1.64 -3.80
C ALA A 118 19.63 -0.61 -4.42
N ALA A 119 18.46 -0.38 -3.82
CA ALA A 119 17.36 0.40 -4.39
C ALA A 119 16.94 -0.09 -5.76
N THR A 120 16.78 -1.40 -5.90
CA THR A 120 16.33 -2.03 -7.14
C THR A 120 15.17 -2.97 -6.88
N ALA A 121 14.30 -3.10 -7.88
CA ALA A 121 13.31 -4.14 -7.90
C ALA A 121 13.14 -4.66 -9.32
N ARG A 122 12.69 -5.89 -9.43
CA ARG A 122 12.46 -6.56 -10.71
C ARG A 122 11.16 -7.32 -10.63
N LEU A 123 10.25 -7.05 -11.57
CA LEU A 123 9.00 -7.79 -11.72
C LEU A 123 9.06 -8.62 -13.00
N GLU A 124 8.92 -9.93 -12.85
CA GLU A 124 8.77 -10.86 -13.97
C GLU A 124 7.31 -11.29 -14.08
N VAL A 125 6.73 -11.15 -15.27
CA VAL A 125 5.36 -11.56 -15.56
C VAL A 125 5.38 -12.63 -16.65
N THR A 126 4.80 -13.78 -16.36
CA THR A 126 4.72 -14.91 -17.31
C THR A 126 3.32 -15.48 -17.30
N GLN A 127 2.81 -15.85 -18.47
CA GLN A 127 1.49 -16.45 -18.61
C GLN A 127 1.58 -17.86 -19.21
N GLU A 128 0.83 -18.79 -18.65
CA GLU A 128 0.70 -20.16 -19.13
C GLU A 128 -0.75 -20.64 -19.09
N GLY A 129 -1.10 -21.61 -19.94
CA GLY A 129 -2.46 -22.18 -20.02
C GLY A 129 -3.20 -21.76 -21.28
N ALA A 130 -4.50 -21.54 -21.16
CA ALA A 130 -5.39 -21.31 -22.29
C ALA A 130 -5.26 -19.90 -22.91
N ASP A 131 -4.61 -19.80 -24.07
CA ASP A 131 -4.36 -18.52 -24.76
C ASP A 131 -5.62 -17.74 -25.20
N SER A 132 -6.79 -18.40 -25.26
CA SER A 132 -8.05 -17.76 -25.68
C SER A 132 -8.88 -17.18 -24.55
N VAL A 133 -8.48 -17.40 -23.29
CA VAL A 133 -9.25 -17.00 -22.10
C VAL A 133 -8.94 -15.57 -21.69
N ALA A 134 -7.65 -15.25 -21.61
CA ALA A 134 -7.16 -13.91 -21.28
C ALA A 134 -6.90 -13.10 -22.56
N PRO A 135 -6.98 -11.77 -22.50
CA PRO A 135 -6.42 -10.92 -23.55
C PRO A 135 -4.94 -11.22 -23.78
N ALA A 136 -4.56 -11.49 -25.04
CA ALA A 136 -3.17 -11.74 -25.42
C ALA A 136 -2.26 -10.51 -25.20
N GLU A 137 -2.83 -9.32 -25.36
CA GLU A 137 -2.21 -8.03 -25.05
C GLU A 137 -2.96 -7.38 -23.89
N ARG A 138 -2.21 -6.85 -22.92
CA ARG A 138 -2.75 -6.11 -21.78
C ARG A 138 -2.01 -4.81 -21.57
N GLU A 139 -2.75 -3.79 -21.18
CA GLU A 139 -2.16 -2.61 -20.57
C GLU A 139 -1.86 -2.92 -19.10
N LEU A 140 -0.63 -2.61 -18.65
CA LEU A 140 -0.18 -2.89 -17.30
C LEU A 140 0.29 -1.59 -16.62
N THR A 141 -0.19 -1.37 -15.40
CA THR A 141 0.28 -0.31 -14.51
C THR A 141 0.72 -0.93 -13.18
N LEU A 142 1.88 -0.53 -12.66
CA LEU A 142 2.31 -0.93 -11.31
C LEU A 142 2.07 0.23 -10.34
N HIS A 143 1.39 -0.03 -9.23
CA HIS A 143 1.20 0.93 -8.15
C HIS A 143 2.15 0.58 -7.01
N LEU A 144 3.29 1.26 -6.95
CA LEU A 144 4.28 1.10 -5.88
C LEU A 144 3.78 1.84 -4.63
N LEU A 145 3.38 1.10 -3.60
CA LEU A 145 2.85 1.67 -2.36
C LEU A 145 3.99 2.26 -1.51
N SER A 146 3.80 3.48 -0.97
CA SER A 146 4.76 4.10 -0.03
C SER A 146 6.21 4.08 -0.56
N VAL A 147 6.39 4.36 -1.85
CA VAL A 147 7.68 4.55 -2.51
C VAL A 147 7.75 6.00 -2.97
N GLY A 148 8.91 6.64 -2.77
CA GLY A 148 9.14 8.02 -3.18
C GLY A 148 10.55 8.24 -3.73
N GLY A 149 10.83 9.49 -4.10
CA GLY A 149 12.10 9.88 -4.70
C GLY A 149 12.20 9.64 -6.20
N GLN A 150 13.42 9.72 -6.73
CA GLN A 150 13.67 9.60 -8.17
C GLN A 150 13.80 8.13 -8.57
N VAL A 151 12.68 7.53 -9.00
CA VAL A 151 12.63 6.17 -9.54
C VAL A 151 12.66 6.21 -11.07
N SER A 152 13.43 5.28 -11.65
CA SER A 152 13.38 4.98 -13.08
C SER A 152 12.91 3.55 -13.30
N ALA A 153 12.09 3.36 -14.33
CA ALA A 153 11.56 2.06 -14.72
C ALA A 153 11.88 1.77 -16.19
N SER A 154 12.07 0.50 -16.53
CA SER A 154 12.22 0.07 -17.91
C SER A 154 11.61 -1.31 -18.17
N VAL A 155 11.16 -1.53 -19.39
CA VAL A 155 10.63 -2.80 -19.88
C VAL A 155 11.49 -3.25 -21.05
N ALA A 156 12.13 -4.41 -20.93
CA ALA A 156 13.11 -4.89 -21.92
C ALA A 156 14.17 -3.81 -22.28
N GLY A 157 14.65 -3.06 -21.28
CA GLY A 157 15.63 -1.99 -21.43
C GLY A 157 15.11 -0.68 -22.04
N ARG A 158 13.81 -0.56 -22.34
CA ARG A 158 13.18 0.69 -22.80
C ARG A 158 12.59 1.43 -21.62
N PRO A 159 12.94 2.71 -21.37
CA PRO A 159 12.36 3.49 -20.28
C PRO A 159 10.85 3.62 -20.42
N VAL A 160 10.15 3.56 -19.29
CA VAL A 160 8.72 3.83 -19.19
C VAL A 160 8.45 4.98 -18.22
N GLU A 161 7.26 5.56 -18.33
CA GLU A 161 6.88 6.70 -17.50
C GLU A 161 6.63 6.27 -16.04
N VAL A 162 7.09 7.10 -15.11
CA VAL A 162 6.85 6.95 -13.67
C VAL A 162 6.26 8.26 -13.18
N THR A 163 5.09 8.20 -12.55
CA THR A 163 4.38 9.37 -12.02
C THR A 163 4.16 9.23 -10.52
N GLU A 164 4.19 10.35 -9.80
CA GLU A 164 3.76 10.38 -8.41
C GLU A 164 2.25 10.17 -8.32
N ARG A 165 1.82 9.34 -7.37
CA ARG A 165 0.43 9.10 -7.04
C ARG A 165 0.17 9.63 -5.63
N GLU A 166 -0.78 10.55 -5.53
CA GLU A 166 -1.28 11.04 -4.24
C GLU A 166 -2.14 9.97 -3.56
N ALA A 167 -2.19 10.00 -2.22
CA ALA A 167 -3.12 9.16 -1.48
C ALA A 167 -4.56 9.55 -1.82
N ASP A 168 -5.41 8.57 -2.13
CA ASP A 168 -6.83 8.83 -2.38
C ASP A 168 -7.64 9.05 -1.08
N GLY A 169 -7.01 8.79 0.06
CA GLY A 169 -7.60 8.92 1.39
C GLY A 169 -8.58 7.79 1.75
N PHE A 170 -8.72 6.76 0.93
CA PHE A 170 -9.74 5.71 1.13
C PHE A 170 -9.24 4.30 0.80
N THR A 171 -8.67 4.06 -0.38
CA THR A 171 -8.26 2.72 -0.82
C THR A 171 -6.75 2.50 -0.79
N LEU A 172 -5.98 3.49 -1.22
CA LEU A 172 -4.55 3.32 -1.46
C LEU A 172 -3.78 4.60 -1.18
N ALA A 173 -2.83 4.50 -0.26
CA ALA A 173 -1.93 5.59 0.09
C ALA A 173 -1.00 5.95 -1.05
N GLY A 174 -0.38 7.12 -0.96
CA GLY A 174 0.50 7.64 -2.00
C GLY A 174 1.70 6.74 -2.31
N GLY A 175 2.32 7.04 -3.45
CA GLY A 175 3.48 6.29 -3.94
C GLY A 175 3.78 6.65 -5.39
N LEU A 176 4.19 5.67 -6.18
CA LEU A 176 4.51 5.87 -7.59
C LEU A 176 3.72 4.92 -8.49
N ASP A 177 3.27 5.41 -9.63
CA ASP A 177 2.69 4.61 -10.69
C ASP A 177 3.70 4.44 -11.83
N VAL A 178 3.94 3.19 -12.23
CA VAL A 178 4.80 2.82 -13.36
C VAL A 178 3.92 2.40 -14.52
N HIS A 179 3.90 3.22 -15.57
CA HIS A 179 3.08 2.99 -16.77
C HIS A 179 3.80 2.04 -17.72
N VAL A 180 3.74 0.74 -17.44
CA VAL A 180 4.40 -0.32 -18.24
C VAL A 180 3.91 -0.29 -19.70
N GLY A 181 2.63 0.03 -19.89
CA GLY A 181 1.98 0.11 -21.18
C GLY A 181 1.53 -1.27 -21.68
N THR A 182 1.31 -1.39 -22.99
CA THR A 182 0.82 -2.63 -23.60
C THR A 182 1.91 -3.70 -23.67
N VAL A 183 1.64 -4.86 -23.08
CA VAL A 183 2.54 -6.01 -23.01
C VAL A 183 1.83 -7.30 -23.38
N ARG A 184 2.60 -8.36 -23.66
CA ARG A 184 2.11 -9.72 -23.92
C ARG A 184 2.64 -10.66 -22.84
N PRO A 185 1.87 -10.93 -21.77
CA PRO A 185 2.33 -11.79 -20.67
C PRO A 185 2.79 -13.19 -21.11
N GLY A 186 2.20 -13.74 -22.18
CA GLY A 186 2.61 -15.04 -22.76
C GLY A 186 3.99 -15.03 -23.44
N GLU A 187 4.54 -13.87 -23.80
CA GLU A 187 5.91 -13.74 -24.33
C GLU A 187 6.94 -13.50 -23.21
N GLY A 188 6.49 -13.36 -21.97
CA GLY A 188 7.31 -12.98 -20.82
C GLY A 188 7.59 -11.48 -20.79
N VAL A 189 7.36 -10.85 -19.64
CA VAL A 189 7.60 -9.42 -19.42
C VAL A 189 8.53 -9.25 -18.24
N VAL A 190 9.53 -8.39 -18.38
CA VAL A 190 10.44 -8.02 -17.28
C VAL A 190 10.42 -6.52 -17.13
N VAL A 191 10.00 -6.05 -15.95
CA VAL A 191 10.07 -4.65 -15.53
C VAL A 191 11.23 -4.51 -14.56
N GLU A 192 12.17 -3.62 -14.86
CA GLU A 192 13.31 -3.32 -14.02
C GLU A 192 13.17 -1.92 -13.44
N LEU A 193 13.28 -1.81 -12.13
CA LEU A 193 13.12 -0.59 -11.35
C LEU A 193 14.44 -0.26 -10.65
N ALA A 194 14.84 1.01 -10.70
CA ALA A 194 16.02 1.53 -10.01
C ALA A 194 15.67 2.82 -9.26
N GLY A 195 16.31 3.01 -8.11
CA GLY A 195 16.00 4.10 -7.17
C GLY A 195 14.82 3.80 -6.23
N VAL A 196 14.25 2.60 -6.28
CA VAL A 196 13.08 2.23 -5.45
C VAL A 196 13.48 2.03 -4.00
N ARG A 197 12.88 2.82 -3.11
CA ARG A 197 13.03 2.71 -1.67
C ARG A 197 11.68 2.93 -1.01
N THR A 198 11.42 2.21 0.07
CA THR A 198 10.26 2.44 0.92
C THR A 198 10.40 3.83 1.57
N GLU A 199 9.43 4.70 1.32
CA GLU A 199 9.31 6.04 1.87
C GLU A 199 7.89 6.23 2.43
N PRO A 200 7.62 5.75 3.67
CA PRO A 200 6.33 5.98 4.33
C PRO A 200 6.14 7.47 4.65
N ALA A 201 4.90 7.85 4.95
CA ALA A 201 4.58 9.21 5.36
C ALA A 201 5.44 9.67 6.56
N SER A 202 5.84 10.94 6.54
CA SER A 202 6.60 11.50 7.65
C SER A 202 5.78 11.50 8.95
N LEU A 203 6.43 11.20 10.08
CA LEU A 203 5.80 11.27 11.41
C LEU A 203 5.06 12.60 11.64
N ALA A 204 5.64 13.71 11.21
CA ALA A 204 5.00 15.02 11.35
C ALA A 204 3.70 15.11 10.54
N GLY A 205 3.69 14.61 9.30
CA GLY A 205 2.50 14.54 8.46
C GLY A 205 1.42 13.63 9.05
N GLU A 206 1.81 12.47 9.58
CA GLU A 206 0.89 11.53 10.22
C GLU A 206 0.24 12.10 11.47
N VAL A 207 1.03 12.73 12.35
CA VAL A 207 0.50 13.38 13.55
C VAL A 207 -0.35 14.59 13.18
N PHE A 208 0.00 15.34 12.14
CA PHE A 208 -0.82 16.42 11.62
C PHE A 208 -2.20 15.90 11.18
N ALA A 209 -2.26 14.81 10.41
CA ALA A 209 -3.50 14.21 9.95
C ALA A 209 -4.42 13.73 11.10
N ILE A 210 -3.85 13.40 12.26
CA ILE A 210 -4.61 13.06 13.48
C ILE A 210 -5.08 14.33 14.21
N LEU A 211 -4.20 15.32 14.36
CA LEU A 211 -4.49 16.53 15.16
C LEU A 211 -5.40 17.52 14.44
N GLU A 212 -5.31 17.61 13.12
CA GLU A 212 -6.06 18.59 12.33
C GLU A 212 -7.59 18.41 12.45
N PRO A 213 -8.17 17.22 12.26
CA PRO A 213 -9.61 17.03 12.42
C PRO A 213 -10.08 16.99 13.88
N ALA A 214 -9.18 16.86 14.87
CA ALA A 214 -9.55 16.73 16.27
C ALA A 214 -10.21 18.01 16.84
N GLU A 215 -11.31 17.88 17.56
CA GLU A 215 -12.02 18.98 18.21
C GLU A 215 -11.36 19.36 19.55
N LEU A 216 -10.26 20.10 19.45
CA LEU A 216 -9.45 20.55 20.59
C LEU A 216 -9.24 22.06 20.56
N GLU A 217 -8.92 22.64 21.73
CA GLU A 217 -8.48 24.03 21.79
C GLU A 217 -7.26 24.26 20.88
N TYR A 218 -7.30 25.29 20.04
CA TYR A 218 -6.20 25.61 19.11
C TYR A 218 -4.85 25.76 19.83
N GLN A 219 -4.84 26.32 21.05
CA GLN A 219 -3.60 26.45 21.84
C GLN A 219 -2.98 25.10 22.24
N VAL A 220 -3.78 24.04 22.36
CA VAL A 220 -3.28 22.68 22.59
C VAL A 220 -2.67 22.13 21.30
N LYS A 221 -3.35 22.32 20.15
CA LYS A 221 -2.81 21.92 18.83
C LYS A 221 -1.50 22.62 18.50
N ASP A 222 -1.42 23.94 18.71
CA ASP A 222 -0.21 24.73 18.43
C ASP A 222 0.99 24.24 19.27
N ARG A 223 0.77 23.99 20.57
CA ARG A 223 1.82 23.48 21.47
C ARG A 223 2.21 22.03 21.14
N ALA A 224 1.23 21.18 20.78
CA ALA A 224 1.50 19.84 20.30
C ALA A 224 2.34 19.87 19.01
N TRP A 225 2.01 20.76 18.07
CA TRP A 225 2.72 20.93 16.82
C TRP A 225 4.17 21.38 17.02
N GLN A 226 4.44 22.26 17.99
CA GLN A 226 5.81 22.63 18.37
C GLN A 226 6.64 21.42 18.84
N ILE A 227 6.02 20.48 19.55
CA ILE A 227 6.70 19.26 20.00
C ILE A 227 6.97 18.33 18.82
N VAL A 228 5.99 18.13 17.93
CA VAL A 228 6.16 17.30 16.72
C VAL A 228 7.27 17.84 15.84
N THR A 229 7.27 19.15 15.58
CA THR A 229 8.26 19.82 14.74
C THR A 229 9.63 20.00 15.40
N SER A 230 9.75 19.78 16.72
CA SER A 230 11.04 19.74 17.41
C SER A 230 11.90 18.52 17.05
N GLY A 231 11.31 17.50 16.42
CA GLY A 231 11.98 16.23 16.08
C GLY A 231 11.92 15.18 17.20
N ALA A 232 11.10 15.39 18.24
CA ALA A 232 10.85 14.38 19.27
C ALA A 232 10.23 13.11 18.66
N ARG A 233 10.61 11.93 19.17
CA ARG A 233 10.14 10.61 18.72
C ARG A 233 9.82 9.68 19.88
N GLY A 234 9.02 8.63 19.62
CA GLY A 234 8.68 7.61 20.60
C GLY A 234 8.25 8.17 21.96
N GLY A 235 8.86 7.69 23.04
CA GLY A 235 8.49 8.10 24.40
C GLY A 235 8.65 9.59 24.70
N ALA A 236 9.63 10.27 24.08
CA ALA A 236 9.82 11.72 24.27
C ALA A 236 8.69 12.53 23.62
N LEU A 237 8.25 12.13 22.43
CA LEU A 237 7.11 12.71 21.74
C LEU A 237 5.84 12.52 22.58
N LEU A 238 5.51 11.28 22.94
CA LEU A 238 4.29 10.95 23.68
C LEU A 238 4.23 11.66 25.05
N SER A 239 5.36 11.71 25.76
CA SER A 239 5.44 12.43 27.04
C SER A 239 5.20 13.93 26.88
N GLY A 240 5.81 14.55 25.85
CA GLY A 240 5.60 15.96 25.56
C GLY A 240 4.14 16.26 25.18
N LEU A 241 3.55 15.44 24.31
CA LEU A 241 2.16 15.57 23.89
C LEU A 241 1.19 15.44 25.06
N ARG A 242 1.45 14.52 26.00
CA ARG A 242 0.69 14.42 27.24
C ARG A 242 0.84 15.66 28.10
N ALA A 243 2.04 16.23 28.21
CA ALA A 243 2.31 17.42 29.02
C ALA A 243 1.59 18.68 28.53
N VAL A 244 1.27 18.79 27.24
CA VAL A 244 0.49 19.91 26.69
C VAL A 244 -1.03 19.73 26.81
N GLY A 245 -1.47 18.57 27.32
CA GLY A 245 -2.87 18.27 27.61
C GLY A 245 -3.63 17.56 26.50
N LEU A 246 -2.94 16.82 25.62
CA LEU A 246 -3.64 16.00 24.62
C LEU A 246 -4.41 14.85 25.29
N PRO A 247 -5.66 14.57 24.87
CA PRO A 247 -6.43 13.44 25.38
C PRO A 247 -5.75 12.09 25.09
N GLU A 248 -5.99 11.09 25.93
CA GLU A 248 -5.39 9.76 25.77
C GLU A 248 -5.82 9.05 24.47
N GLU A 249 -6.98 9.40 23.93
CA GLU A 249 -7.49 8.93 22.64
C GLU A 249 -6.58 9.38 21.49
N ILE A 250 -6.19 10.66 21.47
CA ILE A 250 -5.21 11.20 20.52
C ILE A 250 -3.83 10.61 20.79
N LEU A 251 -3.39 10.53 22.05
CA LEU A 251 -2.08 9.98 22.37
C LEU A 251 -1.95 8.53 21.91
N THR A 252 -3.03 7.76 21.94
CA THR A 252 -3.02 6.39 21.42
C THR A 252 -2.96 6.36 19.89
N ALA A 253 -3.71 7.22 19.20
CA ALA A 253 -3.62 7.33 17.74
C ALA A 253 -2.23 7.80 17.30
N VAL A 254 -1.61 8.72 18.04
CA VAL A 254 -0.22 9.13 17.80
C VAL A 254 0.75 8.00 18.12
N ALA A 255 0.51 7.19 19.14
CA ALA A 255 1.35 6.03 19.46
C ALA A 255 1.36 4.96 18.36
N GLU A 256 0.35 4.90 17.49
CA GLU A 256 0.37 4.04 16.30
C GLU A 256 1.45 4.46 15.30
N VAL A 257 1.76 5.76 15.22
CA VAL A 257 2.63 6.35 14.18
C VAL A 257 4.01 6.81 14.71
N ALA A 258 4.23 6.79 16.02
CA ALA A 258 5.34 7.48 16.74
C ALA A 258 6.62 6.68 17.01
#